data_AF-C5YSK2-F1
#
_entry.id   AF-C5YSK2-F1
#
_cell.length_a   1.000
_cell.length_b   1.000
_cell.length_c   1.000
_cell.angle_alpha   90.00
_cell.angle_beta   90.00
_cell.angle_gamma   90.00
#
_symmetry.space_group_name_H-M   'P 1'
#
loop_
_entity.id
_entity.type
_entity.pdbx_description
1 polymer ?
#
loop_
_entity_poly.entity_id
_entity_poly.type
_entity_poly.pdbx_seq_one_letter_code
_entity_poly.pdbx_strand_id
1 'polypeptide(L)'
;MASTSMSTVLFLLLATFAAGASAATFTVKNNCSSTVWPAAIPVGGGTQLDPGQTWTVDVPAGTTGRFWGRTNCSFVGGNGHCGTGDCAGALNCTVSGQPPTTLAEFSLGGGSAGGNQDFYDMSVIEGYNLPMAFSCSTGVGLVCTSPTCPAACLFASDDCRVHACSSNSNYQVIFCP
;
A
#
# COMPACT_ATOMS: atom_id res chain seq x y z
N MET A 1 -61.95 35.17 16.12
CA MET A 1 -61.07 34.16 15.49
C MET A 1 -60.09 34.88 14.59
N ALA A 2 -58.83 35.01 14.99
CA ALA A 2 -57.70 35.26 14.09
C ALA A 2 -56.43 34.91 14.88
N SER A 3 -55.81 33.80 14.48
CA SER A 3 -54.60 33.24 15.05
C SER A 3 -53.39 33.93 14.42
N THR A 4 -52.47 34.45 15.23
CA THR A 4 -51.14 34.89 14.76
C THR A 4 -50.13 33.84 15.16
N SER A 5 -49.79 32.99 14.18
CA SER A 5 -48.80 31.93 14.28
C SER A 5 -47.39 32.54 14.45
N MET A 6 -46.72 32.25 15.56
CA MET A 6 -45.34 32.67 15.78
C MET A 6 -44.39 31.83 14.90
N SER A 7 -43.77 32.51 13.94
CA SER A 7 -42.69 31.96 13.12
C SER A 7 -41.48 31.64 14.00
N THR A 8 -41.26 30.35 14.27
CA THR A 8 -40.03 29.83 14.87
C THR A 8 -39.19 29.24 13.75
N VAL A 9 -38.30 30.05 13.19
CA VAL A 9 -37.28 29.59 12.23
C VAL A 9 -36.26 28.79 13.03
N LEU A 10 -36.44 27.47 13.05
CA LEU A 10 -35.51 26.53 13.65
C LEU A 10 -34.30 26.37 12.71
N PHE A 11 -33.21 27.09 12.98
CA PHE A 11 -31.92 26.86 12.34
C PHE A 11 -31.35 25.53 12.85
N LEU A 12 -31.58 24.43 12.12
CA LEU A 12 -30.88 23.17 12.34
C LEU A 12 -29.41 23.36 11.93
N LEU A 13 -28.51 23.53 12.90
CA LEU A 13 -27.09 23.29 12.65
C LEU A 13 -26.91 21.78 12.39
N LEU A 14 -26.77 21.40 11.12
CA LEU A 14 -26.22 20.10 10.77
C LEU A 14 -24.75 20.09 11.22
N ALA A 15 -24.49 19.56 12.40
CA ALA A 15 -23.15 19.10 12.76
C ALA A 15 -22.86 17.86 11.92
N THR A 16 -22.21 18.04 10.77
CA THR A 16 -21.66 16.93 10.00
C THR A 16 -20.52 16.33 10.81
N PHE A 17 -20.82 15.28 11.57
CA PHE A 17 -19.80 14.37 12.06
C PHE A 17 -19.19 13.67 10.84
N ALA A 18 -18.07 14.20 10.34
CA ALA A 18 -17.19 13.42 9.50
C ALA A 18 -16.65 12.29 10.39
N ALA A 19 -17.29 11.13 10.35
CA ALA A 19 -16.64 9.90 10.80
C ALA A 19 -15.39 9.77 9.94
N GLY A 20 -14.23 10.06 10.53
CA GLY A 20 -12.95 9.95 9.84
C GLY A 20 -12.83 8.53 9.31
N ALA A 21 -12.79 8.37 7.98
CA ALA A 21 -12.40 7.11 7.39
C ALA A 21 -11.03 6.77 7.97
N SER A 22 -10.93 5.66 8.70
CA SER A 22 -9.65 5.25 9.22
C SER A 22 -8.73 4.94 8.04
N ALA A 23 -7.56 5.55 8.00
CA ALA A 23 -6.54 5.30 7.00
C ALA A 23 -5.35 4.64 7.68
N ALA A 24 -4.76 3.63 7.04
CA ALA A 24 -3.49 3.07 7.45
C ALA A 24 -2.37 3.86 6.78
N THR A 25 -1.35 4.26 7.55
CA THR A 25 -0.18 4.93 6.99
C THR A 25 0.89 3.91 6.65
N PHE A 26 1.30 3.87 5.38
CA PHE A 26 2.42 3.08 4.88
C PHE A 26 3.65 3.96 4.77
N THR A 27 4.73 3.55 5.44
CA THR A 27 6.04 4.20 5.32
C THR A 27 6.94 3.32 4.45
N VAL A 28 7.30 3.83 3.28
CA VAL A 28 8.13 3.14 2.28
C VAL A 28 9.54 3.73 2.32
N LYS A 29 10.55 2.91 2.63
CA LYS A 29 11.94 3.36 2.76
C LYS A 29 12.85 2.67 1.76
N ASN A 30 13.75 3.44 1.15
CA ASN A 30 14.86 2.91 0.37
C ASN A 30 16.13 2.79 1.23
N ASN A 31 16.49 1.58 1.66
CA ASN A 31 17.80 1.31 2.28
C ASN A 31 18.84 0.80 1.25
N CYS A 32 18.46 0.66 -0.02
CA CYS A 32 19.40 0.24 -1.06
C CYS A 32 20.48 1.30 -1.29
N SER A 33 21.64 0.87 -1.79
CA SER A 33 22.73 1.79 -2.20
C SER A 33 22.44 2.53 -3.50
N SER A 34 21.35 2.19 -4.20
CA SER A 34 20.91 2.79 -5.46
C SER A 34 19.50 3.36 -5.33
N THR A 35 19.17 4.31 -6.21
CA THR A 35 17.80 4.81 -6.35
C THR A 35 16.84 3.68 -6.75
N VAL A 36 15.66 3.69 -6.14
CA VAL A 36 14.53 2.82 -6.50
C VAL A 36 13.29 3.67 -6.72
N TRP A 37 12.35 3.17 -7.52
CA TRP A 37 11.10 3.86 -7.77
C TRP A 37 9.96 3.01 -7.20
N PRO A 38 9.62 3.14 -5.90
CA PRO A 38 8.47 2.45 -5.36
C PRO A 38 7.21 2.80 -6.15
N ALA A 39 6.31 1.83 -6.18
CA ALA A 39 4.99 1.95 -6.74
C ALA A 39 3.96 1.28 -5.84
N ALA A 40 2.73 1.79 -5.90
CA ALA A 40 1.64 1.38 -5.05
C ALA A 40 0.31 1.53 -5.80
N ILE A 41 -0.53 0.50 -5.76
CA ILE A 41 -1.90 0.54 -6.29
C ILE A 41 -2.87 -0.03 -5.26
N PRO A 42 -4.13 0.44 -5.22
CA PRO A 42 -4.70 1.51 -6.05
C PRO A 42 -4.37 2.93 -5.56
N VAL A 43 -3.67 3.07 -4.42
CA VAL A 43 -3.36 4.36 -3.78
C VAL A 43 -1.86 4.58 -3.72
N GLY A 44 -1.42 5.80 -4.00
CA GLY A 44 -0.01 6.23 -3.95
C GLY A 44 0.62 6.36 -5.33
N GLY A 45 0.40 5.40 -6.23
CA GLY A 45 0.89 5.47 -7.59
C GLY A 45 2.37 5.11 -7.69
N GLY A 46 3.25 6.09 -7.59
CA GLY A 46 4.69 5.86 -7.56
C GLY A 46 5.51 7.14 -7.48
N THR A 47 6.73 7.00 -6.97
CA THR A 47 7.69 8.10 -6.79
C THR A 47 9.12 7.60 -6.94
N GLN A 48 10.08 8.52 -6.98
CA GLN A 48 11.51 8.20 -6.87
C GLN A 48 11.93 8.27 -5.40
N LEU A 49 12.72 7.29 -4.95
CA LEU A 49 13.44 7.32 -3.67
C LEU A 49 14.92 7.07 -3.90
N ASP A 50 15.74 8.09 -3.67
CA ASP A 50 17.19 7.95 -3.56
C ASP A 50 17.58 7.22 -2.25
N PRO A 51 18.82 6.71 -2.12
CA PRO A 51 19.26 6.01 -0.92
C PRO A 51 18.97 6.78 0.37
N GLY A 52 18.33 6.11 1.33
CA GLY A 52 17.96 6.65 2.64
C GLY A 52 16.64 7.45 2.65
N GLN A 53 16.04 7.75 1.49
CA GLN A 53 14.78 8.50 1.44
C GLN A 53 13.58 7.63 1.82
N THR A 54 12.50 8.30 2.20
CA THR A 54 11.24 7.70 2.65
C THR A 54 10.06 8.36 1.95
N TRP A 55 9.03 7.57 1.65
CA TRP A 55 7.75 8.00 1.10
C TRP A 55 6.61 7.49 1.98
N THR A 56 5.71 8.38 2.36
CA THR A 56 4.52 8.04 3.15
C THR A 56 3.28 8.03 2.27
N VAL A 57 2.46 6.99 2.41
CA VAL A 57 1.19 6.82 1.69
C VAL A 57 0.08 6.53 2.70
N ASP A 58 -0.94 7.37 2.73
CA ASP A 58 -2.14 7.12 3.51
C ASP A 58 -3.15 6.34 2.67
N VAL A 59 -3.46 5.12 3.09
CA VAL A 59 -4.33 4.19 2.37
C VAL A 59 -5.65 4.07 3.13
N PRO A 60 -6.81 4.38 2.50
CA PRO A 60 -8.11 4.26 3.15
C PRO A 60 -8.43 2.83 3.59
N ALA A 61 -9.13 2.66 4.72
CA ALA A 61 -9.72 1.38 5.10
C ALA A 61 -10.64 0.82 4.01
N GLY A 62 -10.73 -0.51 3.92
CA GLY A 62 -11.43 -1.21 2.84
C GLY A 62 -10.60 -1.39 1.57
N THR A 63 -9.37 -0.87 1.53
CA THR A 63 -8.49 -1.01 0.36
C THR A 63 -7.77 -2.35 0.38
N THR A 64 -7.83 -3.07 -0.74
CA THR A 64 -6.89 -4.14 -1.06
C THR A 64 -5.93 -3.62 -2.12
N GLY A 65 -4.63 -3.83 -1.91
CA GLY A 65 -3.60 -3.23 -2.75
C GLY A 65 -2.25 -3.91 -2.62
N ARG A 66 -1.26 -3.32 -3.28
CA ARG A 66 0.11 -3.82 -3.30
C ARG A 66 1.13 -2.71 -3.44
N PHE A 67 2.32 -2.94 -2.88
CA PHE A 67 3.53 -2.15 -3.09
C PHE A 67 4.60 -3.01 -3.75
N TRP A 68 5.44 -2.40 -4.58
CA TRP A 68 6.64 -3.03 -5.15
C TRP A 68 7.71 -1.99 -5.47
N GLY A 69 8.94 -2.45 -5.65
CA GLY A 69 10.06 -1.61 -6.07
C GLY A 69 10.34 -1.76 -7.57
N ARG A 70 10.60 -0.64 -8.24
CA ARG A 70 11.07 -0.60 -9.64
C ARG A 70 12.54 -0.19 -9.68
N THR A 71 13.29 -0.74 -10.62
CA THR A 71 14.73 -0.50 -10.75
C THR A 71 15.09 0.00 -12.15
N ASN A 72 16.24 0.69 -12.25
CA ASN A 72 16.80 1.18 -13.51
C ASN A 72 15.78 1.95 -14.35
N CYS A 73 15.07 2.88 -13.72
CA CYS A 73 14.04 3.67 -14.38
C CYS A 73 14.60 4.96 -14.98
N SER A 74 13.97 5.41 -16.06
CA SER A 74 14.17 6.73 -16.64
C SER A 74 12.83 7.31 -17.05
N PHE A 75 12.52 8.52 -16.57
CA PHE A 75 11.24 9.20 -16.82
C PHE A 75 11.47 10.62 -17.35
N VAL A 76 10.67 11.02 -18.34
CA VAL A 76 10.56 12.38 -18.85
C VAL A 76 9.09 12.79 -18.80
N GLY A 77 8.77 13.82 -18.02
CA GLY A 77 7.39 14.28 -17.86
C GLY A 77 6.44 13.21 -17.29
N GLY A 78 6.94 12.31 -16.45
CA GLY A 78 6.16 11.23 -15.81
C GLY A 78 5.98 9.97 -16.66
N ASN A 79 6.49 9.93 -17.89
CA ASN A 79 6.45 8.76 -18.78
C ASN A 79 7.88 8.28 -19.09
N GLY A 80 8.05 6.99 -19.29
CA GLY A 80 9.38 6.39 -19.33
C GLY A 80 9.35 4.87 -19.34
N HIS A 81 10.37 4.27 -18.73
CA HIS A 81 10.51 2.82 -18.61
C HIS A 81 11.37 2.45 -17.41
N CYS A 82 11.13 1.28 -16.82
CA CYS A 82 11.94 0.65 -15.79
C CYS A 82 12.45 -0.73 -16.23
N GLY A 83 13.68 -1.08 -15.85
CA GLY A 83 14.25 -2.39 -16.16
C GLY A 83 13.53 -3.57 -15.49
N THR A 84 12.94 -3.36 -14.31
CA THR A 84 12.07 -4.34 -13.62
C THR A 84 10.87 -3.64 -12.98
N GLY A 85 9.71 -4.31 -12.92
CA GLY A 85 8.53 -3.80 -12.23
C GLY A 85 7.83 -2.64 -12.93
N ASP A 86 8.14 -2.38 -14.20
CA ASP A 86 7.53 -1.31 -14.98
C ASP A 86 6.00 -1.41 -15.02
N CYS A 87 5.29 -0.29 -14.91
CA CYS A 87 3.83 -0.24 -14.89
C CYS A 87 3.28 0.49 -16.12
N ALA A 88 3.59 -0.04 -17.30
CA ALA A 88 3.25 0.53 -18.60
C ALA A 88 3.89 1.91 -18.85
N GLY A 89 5.14 2.06 -18.41
CA GLY A 89 5.95 3.25 -18.62
C GLY A 89 5.55 4.48 -17.79
N ALA A 90 4.60 4.35 -16.87
CA ALA A 90 4.17 5.47 -16.03
C ALA A 90 5.01 5.59 -14.76
N LEU A 91 5.36 6.83 -14.35
CA LEU A 91 5.94 7.07 -13.02
C LEU A 91 4.89 6.79 -11.93
N ASN A 92 3.67 7.28 -12.14
CA ASN A 92 2.52 7.11 -11.25
C ASN A 92 1.68 5.92 -11.76
N CYS A 93 1.83 4.76 -11.12
CA CYS A 93 1.24 3.51 -11.58
C CYS A 93 -0.28 3.44 -11.32
N THR A 94 -1.01 2.94 -12.31
CA THR A 94 -2.44 2.57 -12.18
C THR A 94 -2.68 1.08 -12.43
N VAL A 95 -1.66 0.36 -12.89
CA VAL A 95 -1.63 -1.08 -13.13
C VAL A 95 -0.47 -1.71 -12.38
N SER A 96 -0.53 -3.03 -12.16
CA SER A 96 0.56 -3.77 -11.51
C SER A 96 1.84 -3.71 -12.36
N GLY A 97 2.98 -3.83 -11.69
CA GLY A 97 4.28 -3.91 -12.35
C GLY A 97 4.44 -5.20 -13.17
N GLN A 98 5.18 -5.12 -14.27
CA GLN A 98 5.58 -6.29 -15.06
C GLN A 98 6.61 -7.12 -14.29
N PRO A 99 6.44 -8.46 -14.22
CA PRO A 99 7.42 -9.39 -13.65
C PRO A 99 8.85 -9.18 -14.19
N PRO A 100 9.92 -9.38 -13.39
CA PRO A 100 9.87 -9.87 -12.02
C PRO A 100 9.54 -8.77 -10.99
N THR A 101 8.71 -9.11 -10.01
CA THR A 101 8.24 -8.19 -8.94
C THR A 101 8.14 -8.89 -7.59
N THR A 102 8.94 -8.44 -6.63
CA THR A 102 8.71 -8.76 -5.21
C THR A 102 7.59 -7.85 -4.69
N LEU A 103 6.48 -8.44 -4.27
CA LEU A 103 5.27 -7.71 -3.87
C LEU A 103 5.06 -7.73 -2.35
N ALA A 104 4.63 -6.60 -1.80
CA ALA A 104 4.00 -6.50 -0.49
C ALA A 104 2.50 -6.30 -0.72
N GLU A 105 1.67 -7.28 -0.37
CA GLU A 105 0.24 -7.30 -0.63
C GLU A 105 -0.54 -7.10 0.67
N PHE A 106 -1.67 -6.38 0.61
CA PHE A 106 -2.45 -6.07 1.80
C PHE A 106 -3.94 -5.96 1.52
N SER A 107 -4.74 -6.17 2.56
CA SER A 107 -6.17 -5.90 2.61
C SER A 107 -6.53 -5.26 3.96
N LEU A 108 -6.94 -3.99 3.93
CA LEU A 108 -7.30 -3.22 5.13
C LEU A 108 -8.80 -3.34 5.42
N GLY A 109 -9.17 -3.58 6.68
CA GLY A 109 -10.57 -3.69 7.11
C GLY A 109 -11.23 -5.02 6.77
N GLY A 110 -10.44 -6.08 6.61
CA GLY A 110 -10.93 -7.46 6.71
C GLY A 110 -11.86 -7.91 5.59
N GLY A 111 -11.66 -7.47 4.36
CA GLY A 111 -12.44 -7.90 3.20
C GLY A 111 -13.96 -7.83 3.39
N SER A 112 -14.72 -8.47 2.52
CA SER A 112 -16.21 -8.46 2.52
C SER A 112 -16.87 -9.09 3.77
N ALA A 113 -16.10 -9.46 4.80
CA ALA A 113 -16.56 -10.27 5.94
C ALA A 113 -16.70 -9.48 7.26
N GLY A 114 -16.39 -8.19 7.31
CA GLY A 114 -16.75 -7.32 8.45
C GLY A 114 -15.93 -7.49 9.72
N GLY A 115 -14.61 -7.73 9.61
CA GLY A 115 -13.71 -7.84 10.75
C GLY A 115 -12.86 -6.58 11.00
N ASN A 116 -12.55 -6.29 12.28
CA ASN A 116 -11.57 -5.28 12.71
C ASN A 116 -10.12 -5.76 12.54
N GLN A 117 -9.81 -6.40 11.41
CA GLN A 117 -8.51 -7.01 11.15
C GLN A 117 -8.06 -6.72 9.73
N ASP A 118 -6.78 -6.42 9.59
CA ASP A 118 -6.13 -6.24 8.30
C ASP A 118 -5.30 -7.49 7.98
N PHE A 119 -5.12 -7.79 6.71
CA PHE A 119 -4.32 -8.93 6.23
C PHE A 119 -3.20 -8.44 5.34
N TYR A 120 -2.07 -9.11 5.39
CA TYR A 120 -0.92 -8.78 4.57
C TYR A 120 0.00 -9.98 4.38
N ASP A 121 0.71 -9.97 3.27
CA ASP A 121 1.69 -10.98 2.91
C ASP A 121 2.77 -10.38 2.00
N MET A 122 3.79 -11.18 1.70
CA MET A 122 4.72 -10.90 0.62
C MET A 122 4.61 -12.00 -0.43
N SER A 123 4.78 -11.64 -1.69
CA SER A 123 4.67 -12.56 -2.81
C SER A 123 5.85 -12.43 -3.75
N VAL A 124 6.38 -13.58 -4.17
CA VAL A 124 7.38 -13.71 -5.24
C VAL A 124 6.86 -14.64 -6.34
N ILE A 125 5.54 -14.87 -6.40
CA ILE A 125 4.88 -15.64 -7.46
C ILE A 125 5.18 -15.02 -8.82
N GLU A 126 5.17 -13.69 -8.89
CA GLU A 126 5.53 -12.89 -10.07
C GLU A 126 7.05 -12.69 -10.20
N GLY A 127 7.86 -13.48 -9.51
CA GLY A 127 9.32 -13.40 -9.51
C GLY A 127 9.89 -12.51 -8.41
N TYR A 128 11.22 -12.35 -8.42
CA TYR A 128 11.95 -11.60 -7.41
C TYR A 128 12.88 -10.61 -8.08
N ASN A 129 12.83 -9.34 -7.66
CA ASN A 129 13.70 -8.29 -8.21
C ASN A 129 14.47 -7.52 -7.14
N LEU A 130 13.85 -7.24 -5.98
CA LEU A 130 14.45 -6.45 -4.92
C LEU A 130 14.25 -7.11 -3.55
N PRO A 131 15.28 -7.12 -2.68
CA PRO A 131 15.09 -7.46 -1.29
C PRO A 131 14.09 -6.52 -0.62
N MET A 132 13.20 -7.06 0.20
CA MET A 132 12.15 -6.29 0.83
C MET A 132 11.84 -6.83 2.22
N ALA A 133 11.61 -5.93 3.16
CA ALA A 133 10.91 -6.22 4.41
C ALA A 133 9.55 -5.54 4.41
N PHE A 134 8.55 -6.23 4.96
CA PHE A 134 7.20 -5.73 5.11
C PHE A 134 6.68 -6.06 6.49
N SER A 135 6.16 -5.06 7.19
CA SER A 135 5.68 -5.24 8.56
C SER A 135 4.52 -4.31 8.85
N CYS A 136 3.77 -4.70 9.87
CA CYS A 136 2.67 -3.93 10.42
C CYS A 136 2.91 -3.73 11.93
N SER A 137 2.49 -2.59 12.49
CA SER A 137 2.83 -2.18 13.86
C SER A 137 2.31 -3.10 14.96
N THR A 138 1.33 -3.96 14.66
CA THR A 138 0.79 -4.96 15.60
C THR A 138 0.91 -6.40 15.10
N GLY A 139 1.63 -6.61 13.99
CA GLY A 139 1.82 -7.90 13.36
C GLY A 139 3.27 -8.37 13.38
N VAL A 140 3.56 -9.45 12.66
CA VAL A 140 4.92 -9.96 12.46
C VAL A 140 5.66 -9.22 11.34
N GLY A 141 6.98 -9.14 11.42
CA GLY A 141 7.80 -8.65 10.31
C GLY A 141 8.14 -9.76 9.32
N LEU A 142 7.98 -9.48 8.03
CA LEU A 142 8.37 -10.35 6.91
C LEU A 142 9.63 -9.79 6.28
N VAL A 143 10.57 -10.67 5.91
CA VAL A 143 11.84 -10.28 5.28
C VAL A 143 12.17 -11.28 4.19
N CYS A 144 12.37 -10.77 2.97
CA CYS A 144 12.84 -11.55 1.83
C CYS A 144 14.06 -10.89 1.20
N THR A 145 15.17 -11.61 1.22
CA THR A 145 16.45 -11.20 0.62
C THR A 145 16.90 -12.13 -0.51
N SER A 146 16.06 -13.09 -0.90
CA SER A 146 16.31 -14.00 -2.02
C SER A 146 15.00 -14.46 -2.68
N PRO A 147 15.04 -15.00 -3.91
CA PRO A 147 13.87 -15.52 -4.60
C PRO A 147 13.17 -16.69 -3.89
N THR A 148 13.91 -17.51 -3.13
CA THR A 148 13.36 -18.68 -2.42
C THR A 148 12.97 -18.32 -0.99
N CYS A 149 12.33 -17.17 -0.81
CA CYS A 149 12.06 -16.62 0.49
C CYS A 149 10.97 -17.40 1.25
N PRO A 150 11.27 -17.95 2.44
CA PRO A 150 10.25 -18.65 3.23
C PRO A 150 9.15 -17.70 3.75
N ALA A 151 9.38 -16.40 3.82
CA ALA A 151 8.37 -15.46 4.31
C ALA A 151 7.40 -14.96 3.22
N ALA A 152 7.50 -15.46 1.98
CA ALA A 152 6.66 -15.05 0.87
C ALA A 152 5.92 -16.23 0.22
N CYS A 153 4.80 -15.95 -0.44
CA CYS A 153 4.16 -16.88 -1.35
C CYS A 153 5.09 -17.17 -2.53
N LEU A 154 5.41 -18.45 -2.75
CA LEU A 154 6.30 -18.88 -3.84
C LEU A 154 5.54 -19.30 -5.10
N PHE A 155 4.31 -19.78 -4.96
CA PHE A 155 3.46 -20.25 -6.06
C PHE A 155 1.97 -20.04 -5.72
N ALA A 156 1.12 -19.92 -6.74
CA ALA A 156 -0.31 -19.60 -6.56
C ALA A 156 -1.11 -20.66 -5.78
N SER A 157 -0.61 -21.90 -5.71
CA SER A 157 -1.21 -22.99 -4.94
C SER A 157 -0.64 -23.14 -3.53
N ASP A 158 0.25 -22.24 -3.10
CA ASP A 158 0.77 -22.20 -1.74
C ASP A 158 -0.35 -21.76 -0.79
N ASP A 159 -0.35 -22.23 0.45
CA ASP A 159 -1.13 -21.58 1.51
C ASP A 159 -0.38 -20.28 1.80
N CYS A 160 -0.73 -19.26 1.02
CA CYS A 160 -0.09 -17.95 1.09
C CYS A 160 0.04 -17.58 2.55
N ARG A 161 1.27 -17.26 2.98
CA ARG A 161 1.59 -16.98 4.39
C ARG A 161 1.00 -15.64 4.78
N VAL A 162 -0.32 -15.59 4.81
CA VAL A 162 -1.12 -14.42 5.12
C VAL A 162 -1.00 -14.22 6.61
N HIS A 163 -0.51 -13.04 6.95
CA HIS A 163 -0.41 -12.57 8.31
C HIS A 163 -1.53 -11.58 8.57
N ALA A 164 -1.90 -11.49 9.83
CA ALA A 164 -2.95 -10.60 10.26
C ALA A 164 -2.38 -9.48 11.11
N CYS A 165 -2.97 -8.29 11.00
CA CYS A 165 -2.65 -7.12 11.79
C CYS A 165 -3.94 -6.54 12.37
N SER A 166 -3.85 -5.89 13.53
CA SER A 166 -5.01 -5.16 14.07
C SER A 166 -5.38 -4.03 13.11
N SER A 167 -6.67 -3.77 12.90
CA SER A 167 -7.07 -2.61 12.09
C SER A 167 -6.51 -1.29 12.64
N ASN A 168 -6.31 -0.32 11.75
CA ASN A 168 -5.72 0.99 12.03
C ASN A 168 -4.24 0.92 12.43
N SER A 169 -3.58 -0.20 12.12
CA SER A 169 -2.13 -0.30 12.29
C SER A 169 -1.41 0.45 11.17
N ASN A 170 -0.17 0.86 11.47
CA ASN A 170 0.72 1.46 10.47
C ASN A 170 1.66 0.39 9.90
N TYR A 171 2.10 0.62 8.68
CA TYR A 171 2.88 -0.34 7.91
C TYR A 171 4.24 0.23 7.52
N GLN A 172 5.23 -0.64 7.40
CA GLN A 172 6.53 -0.30 6.84
C GLN A 172 6.90 -1.24 5.71
N VAL A 173 7.29 -0.67 4.58
CA VAL A 173 7.89 -1.37 3.44
C VAL A 173 9.32 -0.86 3.31
N ILE A 174 10.31 -1.75 3.40
CA ILE A 174 11.73 -1.37 3.35
C ILE A 174 12.39 -2.14 2.22
N PHE A 175 12.91 -1.44 1.21
CA PHE A 175 13.76 -2.06 0.19
C PHE A 175 15.19 -2.18 0.68
N CYS A 176 15.83 -3.32 0.39
CA CYS A 176 17.16 -3.69 0.89
C CYS A 176 17.26 -3.61 2.44
N PRO A 177 16.41 -4.36 3.16
CA PRO A 177 16.43 -4.40 4.62
C PRO A 177 17.73 -5.00 5.19
#